data_AF-F2J0S6-F1
#
_entry.id   AF-F2J0S6-F1
#
_cell.length_a   1.000
_cell.length_b   1.000
_cell.length_c   1.000
_cell.angle_alpha   90.00
_cell.angle_beta   90.00
_cell.angle_gamma   90.00
#
_symmetry.space_group_name_H-M   'P 1'
#
loop_
_entity.id
_entity.type
_entity.pdbx_description
1 polymer ?
#
loop_
_entity_poly.entity_id
_entity_poly.type
_entity_poly.pdbx_seq_one_letter_code
_entity_poly.pdbx_strand_id
1 'polypeptide(L)' 'MKRLDATQSRMSRHMQVLKQAGLVVDRRDAQWVRYRLNLDATPEILRIVEAVQAAVRAANEERRAA' A
#
# COMPACT_ATOMS: atom_id res chain seq x y z
N MET A 1 -10.23 5.86 -5.57
CA MET A 1 -11.22 4.83 -5.21
C MET A 1 -11.51 3.85 -6.35
N LYS A 2 -11.89 4.32 -7.56
CA LYS A 2 -12.28 3.46 -8.71
C LYS A 2 -11.31 2.30 -9.05
N ARG A 3 -9.99 2.50 -8.96
CA ARG A 3 -9.01 1.43 -9.25
C ARG A 3 -8.94 0.32 -8.19
N LEU A 4 -9.29 0.63 -6.94
CA LEU A 4 -9.24 -0.31 -5.82
C LEU A 4 -10.63 -0.80 -5.43
N ASP A 5 -11.64 -0.47 -6.25
CA ASP A 5 -13.06 -0.75 -6.03
C ASP A 5 -13.46 -0.66 -4.55
N ALA A 6 -13.21 0.49 -3.93
CA ALA A 6 -13.51 0.73 -2.52
C ALA A 6 -14.21 2.07 -2.33
N THR A 7 -14.75 2.31 -1.13
CA THR A 7 -15.25 3.62 -0.68
C THR A 7 -14.20 4.36 0.13
N GLN A 8 -14.19 5.71 0.08
CA GLN A 8 -13.14 6.50 0.75
C GLN A 8 -13.02 6.16 2.23
N SER A 9 -14.15 5.94 2.91
CA SER A 9 -14.19 5.50 4.31
C SER A 9 -13.50 4.16 4.52
N ARG A 10 -13.74 3.17 3.64
CA ARG A 10 -13.07 1.87 3.68
C ARG A 10 -11.55 2.01 3.50
N MET A 11 -11.12 2.81 2.53
CA MET A 11 -9.68 3.06 2.32
C MET A 11 -9.04 3.78 3.49
N SER A 12 -9.72 4.76 4.10
CA SER A 12 -9.21 5.43 5.30
C SER A 12 -8.95 4.45 6.44
N ARG A 13 -9.86 3.48 6.65
CA ARG A 13 -9.70 2.43 7.65
C ARG A 13 -8.50 1.52 7.34
N HIS A 14 -8.34 1.10 6.08
CA HIS A 14 -7.17 0.30 5.67
C HIS A 14 -5.86 1.06 5.89
N MET A 15 -5.79 2.34 5.52
CA MET A 15 -4.58 3.14 5.72
C MET A 15 -4.25 3.32 7.20
N GLN A 16 -5.25 3.45 8.07
CA GLN A 16 -5.04 3.52 9.51
C GLN A 16 -4.44 2.22 10.06
N VAL A 17 -4.94 1.06 9.64
CA VAL A 17 -4.40 -0.25 10.05
C VAL A 17 -2.95 -0.41 9.57
N LEU A 18 -2.65 -0.06 8.32
CA LEU A 18 -1.30 -0.14 7.78
C LEU A 18 -0.33 0.80 8.54
N LYS A 19 -0.80 1.99 8.94
CA LYS A 19 -0.02 2.93 9.75
C LYS A 19 0.23 2.37 11.15
N GLN A 20 -0.78 1.80 11.79
CA GLN A 20 -0.65 1.17 13.11
C GLN A 20 0.31 -0.02 13.09
N ALA A 21 0.33 -0.77 11.99
CA ALA A 21 1.28 -1.86 11.77
C ALA A 21 2.70 -1.39 11.41
N GLY A 22 2.93 -0.07 11.29
CA GLY A 22 4.24 0.49 10.93
C GLY A 22 4.65 0.26 9.47
N LEU A 23 3.74 -0.16 8.59
CA LEU A 23 4.02 -0.44 7.18
C LEU A 23 4.03 0.83 6.31
N VAL A 24 3.28 1.84 6.72
CA VAL A 24 3.20 3.13 6.04
C VAL A 24 3.36 4.27 7.04
N VAL A 25 3.88 5.38 6.54
CA VAL A 25 3.87 6.66 7.25
C VAL A 25 3.05 7.67 6.47
N ASP A 26 2.40 8.57 7.19
CA ASP A 26 1.58 9.63 6.65
C ASP A 26 2.25 11.00 6.74
N ARG A 27 1.88 11.88 5.83
CA ARG A 27 2.21 13.30 5.84
C ARG A 27 0.95 14.08 5.52
N ARG A 28 0.61 15.05 6.37
CA ARG A 28 -0.45 15.99 6.08
C ARG A 28 0.04 17.06 5.10
N ASP A 29 -0.73 17.30 4.07
CA ASP A 29 -0.44 18.20 2.95
C ASP A 29 -1.68 19.06 2.69
N ALA A 30 -1.79 20.15 3.45
CA ALA A 30 -3.00 20.95 3.59
C ALA A 30 -4.23 20.06 3.90
N GLN A 31 -5.19 20.00 2.98
CA GLN A 31 -6.43 19.23 3.13
C GLN A 31 -6.24 17.73 2.92
N TRP A 32 -5.09 17.29 2.41
CA TRP A 32 -4.84 15.90 2.03
C TRP A 32 -3.93 15.21 3.02
N VAL A 33 -4.11 13.90 3.18
CA VAL A 33 -3.16 13.03 3.87
C VAL A 33 -2.52 12.13 2.81
N ARG A 34 -1.20 12.22 2.68
CA ARG A 34 -0.42 11.40 1.76
C ARG A 34 0.27 10.29 2.53
N TYR A 35 0.25 9.09 1.99
CA TYR A 35 0.91 7.93 2.57
C TYR A 35 2.08 7.49 1.70
N ARG A 36 3.14 7.01 2.35
CA ARG A 36 4.25 6.32 1.71
C ARG A 36 4.61 5.07 2.52
N LEU A 37 5.32 4.13 1.91
CA LEU A 37 5.89 3.01 2.64
C LEU A 37 6.85 3.53 3.72
N ASN A 38 6.82 2.85 4.86
CA ASN A 38 7.78 3.09 5.93
C ASN A 38 9.09 2.37 5.58
N LEU A 39 10.09 3.14 5.14
CA LEU A 39 11.42 2.60 4.82
C LEU A 39 12.27 2.33 6.07
N ASP A 40 11.81 2.79 7.24
CA ASP A 40 12.45 2.53 8.53
C ASP A 40 11.93 1.22 9.16
N ALA A 41 11.08 0.47 8.44
CA ALA A 41 10.64 -0.86 8.87
C ALA A 41 11.82 -1.87 8.84
N THR A 42 11.67 -2.98 9.56
CA THR A 42 12.75 -3.99 9.60
C THR A 42 13.00 -4.58 8.21
N PRO A 43 14.22 -5.04 7.91
CA PRO A 43 14.55 -5.65 6.61
C PRO A 43 13.63 -6.82 6.22
N GLU A 44 13.13 -7.58 7.19
CA GLU A 44 12.21 -8.69 6.97
C GLU A 44 10.86 -8.20 6.44
N ILE A 45 10.32 -7.13 7.02
CA ILE A 45 9.06 -6.53 6.60
C ILE A 45 9.20 -5.98 5.17
N LEU A 46 10.29 -5.25 4.90
CA LEU A 46 10.55 -4.70 3.57
C LEU A 46 10.61 -5.81 2.51
N ARG A 47 11.29 -6.92 2.82
CA ARG A 47 11.40 -8.08 1.92
C ARG A 47 10.05 -8.74 1.64
N ILE A 48 9.18 -8.83 2.63
CA ILE A 48 7.81 -9.35 2.44
C ILE A 48 7.02 -8.42 1.52
N VAL A 49 7.07 -7.11 1.75
CA VAL A 49 6.38 -6.12 0.91
C VAL A 49 6.90 -6.18 -0.53
N GLU A 50 8.21 -6.27 -0.73
CA GLU A 50 8.83 -6.40 -2.05
C GLU A 50 8.39 -7.69 -2.76
N ALA A 51 8.38 -8.83 -2.06
CA ALA A 51 7.93 -10.10 -2.60
C ALA A 51 6.46 -10.04 -3.06
N VAL A 52 5.57 -9.44 -2.24
CA VAL A 52 4.16 -9.25 -2.61
C VAL A 52 4.03 -8.35 -3.84
N GLN A 53 4.78 -7.24 -3.90
CA GLN A 53 4.76 -6.36 -5.07
C GLN A 53 5.26 -7.06 -6.34
N ALA A 54 6.31 -7.87 -6.25
CA ALA A 54 6.82 -8.65 -7.36
C ALA A 54 5.77 -9.66 -7.86
N ALA A 55 5.13 -10.39 -6.96
CA ALA A 55 4.06 -11.33 -7.28
C ALA A 55 2.87 -10.65 -7.96
N VAL A 56 2.44 -9.48 -7.46
CA VAL A 56 1.35 -8.71 -8.06
C VAL A 56 1.71 -8.20 -9.45
N ARG A 57 2.97 -7.79 -9.69
CA ARG A 57 3.43 -7.39 -11.03
C ARG A 57 3.38 -8.56 -12.01
N ALA A 58 3.97 -9.70 -11.63
CA ALA A 58 3.95 -10.90 -12.47
C ALA A 58 2.51 -11.33 -12.83
N ALA A 59 1.62 -11.39 -11.84
CA ALA A 59 0.21 -11.75 -12.08
C ALA A 59 -0.52 -10.75 -13.00
N ASN A 60 -0.17 -9.46 -12.94
CA ASN A 60 -0.76 -8.45 -13.82
C ASN A 60 -0.19 -8.53 -15.24
N GLU A 61 1.06 -8.95 -15.42
CA GLU A 61 1.68 -9.17 -16.72
C GLU A 61 1.05 -10.37 -17.43
N GLU A 62 0.87 -11.49 -16.72
CA GLU A 62 0.15 -12.67 -17.23
C GLU A 62 -1.26 -12.32 -17.71
N ARG A 63 -2.03 -11.57 -16.91
CA ARG A 63 -3.40 -11.13 -17.26
C ARG A 63 -3.47 -10.20 -18.47
N ARG A 64 -2.37 -9.52 -18.84
CA ARG A 64 -2.31 -8.63 -20.00
C ARG A 64 -1.90 -9.38 -21.27
N ALA A 65 -1.22 -10.51 -21.13
CA ALA A 65 -0.78 -11.34 -22.25
C ALA A 65 -1.87 -12.32 -22.73
N ALA A 66 -2.86 -12.60 -21.89
CA ALA A 66 -4.09 -13.33 -22.22
C ALA A 66 -5.18 -12.40 -22.76
#